data_AF-A0A653IHH7-F1
#
_entry.id   AF-A0A653IHH7-F1
#
_cell.length_a   1.000
_cell.length_b   1.000
_cell.length_c   1.000
_cell.angle_alpha   90.00
_cell.angle_beta   90.00
_cell.angle_gamma   90.00
#
_symmetry.space_group_name_H-M   'P 1'
#
loop_
_entity.id
_entity.type
_entity.pdbx_description
1 polymer ?
#
loop_
_entity_poly.entity_id
_entity_poly.type
_entity_poly.pdbx_seq_one_letter_code
_entity_poly.pdbx_strand_id
1 'polypeptide(L)' 'MQPIQQLLKKTIHVTGFCLLIVACIDLFTRQQTRGPKWVWGLTIFSVNYIGPLLYLARGRHPAGEVNKQSAD' A
#
# COMPACT_ATOMS: atom_id res chain seq x y z
N MET A 1 -5.66 -5.09 -34.01
CA MET A 1 -4.71 -5.26 -32.88
C MET A 1 -4.87 -4.23 -31.75
N GLN A 2 -5.36 -3.01 -32.02
CA GLN A 2 -5.67 -1.98 -31.00
C GLN A 2 -6.69 -2.36 -29.89
N PRO A 3 -7.80 -3.08 -30.14
CA PRO A 3 -8.86 -3.28 -29.14
C PRO A 3 -8.46 -4.20 -27.97
N ILE A 4 -7.63 -5.21 -28.22
CA ILE A 4 -7.15 -6.15 -27.18
C ILE A 4 -6.31 -5.40 -26.13
N GLN A 5 -5.50 -4.43 -26.58
CA GLN A 5 -4.67 -3.61 -25.69
C GLN A 5 -5.51 -2.71 -24.78
N GLN A 6 -6.67 -2.22 -25.25
CA GLN A 6 -7.56 -1.41 -24.43
C GLN A 6 -8.22 -2.24 -23.31
N LEU A 7 -8.60 -3.47 -23.61
CA LEU A 7 -9.20 -4.37 -22.61
C LEU A 7 -8.22 -4.68 -21.48
N LEU A 8 -6.97 -4.99 -21.83
CA LEU A 8 -5.90 -5.28 -20.86
C LEU A 8 -5.60 -4.05 -19.98
N LYS A 9 -5.45 -2.88 -20.60
CA LYS A 9 -5.19 -1.63 -19.86
C LYS A 9 -6.33 -1.25 -18.92
N LYS A 10 -7.58 -1.42 -19.35
CA LYS A 10 -8.77 -1.09 -18.57
C LYS A 10 -8.86 -1.93 -17.30
N THR A 11 -8.61 -3.23 -17.40
CA THR A 11 -8.64 -4.15 -16.24
C THR A 11 -7.57 -3.78 -15.22
N ILE A 12 -6.33 -3.57 -15.66
CA ILE A 12 -5.22 -3.19 -14.77
C ILE A 12 -5.53 -1.87 -14.05
N HIS A 13 -6.06 -0.87 -14.77
CA HIS A 13 -6.45 0.42 -14.18
C HIS A 13 -7.52 0.30 -13.10
N VAL A 14 -8.56 -0.50 -13.33
CA VAL A 14 -9.60 -0.72 -12.34
C VAL A 14 -9.03 -1.40 -11.08
N THR A 15 -8.22 -2.44 -11.25
CA THR A 15 -7.61 -3.13 -10.11
C THR A 15 -6.66 -2.23 -9.33
N GLY A 16 -5.86 -1.41 -10.01
CA GLY A 16 -4.98 -0.41 -9.40
C GLY A 16 -5.73 0.58 -8.55
N PHE A 17 -6.80 1.15 -9.09
CA PHE A 17 -7.66 2.09 -8.38
C PHE A 17 -8.30 1.45 -7.14
N CYS A 18 -8.81 0.23 -7.25
CA CYS A 18 -9.32 -0.50 -6.08
C CYS A 18 -8.24 -0.67 -5.00
N LEU A 19 -7.02 -1.06 -5.38
CA LEU A 19 -5.91 -1.23 -4.45
C LEU A 19 -5.53 0.08 -3.75
N LEU A 20 -5.54 1.18 -4.50
CA LEU A 20 -5.20 2.51 -4.03
C LEU A 20 -6.22 2.99 -2.99
N ILE A 21 -7.51 2.79 -3.26
CA ILE A 21 -8.60 3.11 -2.32
C ILE A 21 -8.48 2.27 -1.05
N VAL A 22 -8.29 0.94 -1.18
CA VAL A 22 -8.16 0.05 -0.02
C VAL A 22 -6.96 0.42 0.85
N ALA A 23 -5.80 0.70 0.25
CA ALA A 23 -4.61 1.11 0.99
C ALA A 23 -4.79 2.46 1.67
N CYS A 24 -5.51 3.39 1.03
CA CYS A 24 -5.82 4.69 1.62
C CYS A 24 -6.75 4.53 2.84
N ILE A 25 -7.82 3.74 2.71
CA ILE A 25 -8.74 3.44 3.82
C ILE A 25 -7.99 2.75 4.97
N ASP A 26 -7.20 1.71 4.68
CA ASP A 26 -6.41 1.01 5.71
C ASP A 26 -5.44 1.97 6.41
N LEU A 27 -4.81 2.89 5.69
CA LEU A 27 -3.93 3.92 6.25
C LEU A 27 -4.66 4.86 7.23
N PHE A 28 -5.88 5.29 6.89
CA PHE A 28 -6.69 6.14 7.77
C PHE A 28 -7.25 5.37 8.98
N THR A 29 -7.61 4.10 8.80
CA THR A 29 -8.14 3.26 9.88
C THR A 29 -7.08 2.86 10.89
N ARG A 30 -5.81 2.71 10.48
CA ARG A 30 -4.73 2.33 11.41
C ARG A 30 -4.31 3.51 12.30
N GLN A 31 -4.31 3.26 13.61
CA GLN A 31 -3.83 4.21 14.63
C GLN A 31 -2.30 4.36 14.59
N GLN A 32 -1.56 3.30 14.27
CA GLN A 32 -0.09 3.28 14.21
C GLN A 32 0.42 2.64 12.91
N THR A 33 1.38 3.32 12.27
CA THR A 33 2.09 2.89 11.07
C THR A 33 3.61 2.99 11.32
N ARG A 34 4.45 2.29 10.53
CA ARG A 34 5.91 2.48 10.63
C ARG A 34 6.33 3.87 10.18
N GLY A 35 6.41 4.82 11.10
CA GLY A 35 6.70 6.23 10.80
C GLY A 35 5.44 7.06 10.53
N PRO A 36 5.60 8.32 10.08
CA PRO A 36 4.49 9.28 9.97
C PRO A 36 3.45 8.81 8.94
N LYS A 37 2.16 8.79 9.31
CA LYS A 37 1.06 8.35 8.43
C LYS A 37 1.07 9.07 7.07
N TRP A 38 1.41 10.35 7.06
CA TRP A 38 1.43 11.16 5.85
C TRP A 38 2.51 10.73 4.83
N VAL A 39 3.64 10.18 5.29
CA VAL A 39 4.70 9.64 4.42
C VAL A 39 4.18 8.44 3.61
N TRP A 40 3.39 7.58 4.26
CA TRP A 40 2.76 6.45 3.59
C TRP A 40 1.68 6.90 2.59
N GLY A 41 0.89 7.92 2.93
CA GLY A 41 -0.06 8.53 1.98
C GLY A 41 0.64 9.08 0.73
N LEU A 42 1.75 9.81 0.91
CA LEU A 42 2.55 10.33 -0.19
C LEU A 42 3.16 9.22 -1.05
N THR A 43 3.59 8.12 -0.43
CA THR A 43 4.16 6.96 -1.12
C THR A 43 3.11 6.22 -1.95
N ILE A 44 1.92 5.98 -1.38
CA ILE A 44 0.78 5.38 -2.09
C ILE A 44 0.42 6.19 -3.33
N PHE A 45 0.39 7.52 -3.20
CA PHE A 45 0.06 8.41 -4.31
C PHE A 45 1.18 8.49 -5.36
N SER A 46 2.44 8.59 -4.93
CA SER A 46 3.60 8.78 -5.83
C SER A 46 3.94 7.53 -6.64
N VAL A 47 3.73 6.33 -6.09
CA VAL A 47 4.13 5.07 -6.72
C VAL A 47 2.94 4.21 -7.18
N ASN A 48 1.71 4.74 -7.07
CA ASN A 48 0.43 4.28 -7.64
C ASN A 48 0.07 2.79 -7.41
N TYR A 49 0.70 1.85 -8.11
CA TYR A 49 0.51 0.40 -7.93
C TYR A 49 1.49 -0.18 -6.91
N ILE A 50 2.74 0.27 -6.94
CA ILE A 50 3.79 -0.22 -6.06
C ILE A 50 3.61 0.38 -4.66
N GLY A 51 3.11 1.62 -4.57
CA GLY A 51 2.92 2.34 -3.31
C GLY A 51 2.00 1.61 -2.31
N PRO A 52 0.77 1.23 -2.69
CA PRO A 52 -0.12 0.38 -1.91
C PRO A 52 0.53 -0.94 -1.47
N LEU A 53 1.28 -1.57 -2.37
CA LEU A 53 1.94 -2.86 -2.11
C LEU A 53 3.06 -2.71 -1.06
N LEU A 54 3.84 -1.63 -1.13
CA LEU A 54 4.89 -1.30 -0.18
C LEU A 54 4.32 -0.91 1.20
N TYR A 55 3.20 -0.19 1.22
CA TYR A 55 2.48 0.11 2.46
C TYR A 55 1.94 -1.18 3.12
N LEU A 56 1.29 -2.06 2.35
CA LEU A 56 0.82 -3.35 2.88
C LEU A 56 1.98 -4.25 3.34
N ALA A 57 3.11 -4.25 2.64
CA ALA A 57 4.24 -5.10 3.00
C ALA A 57 5.00 -4.58 4.23
N ARG A 58 5.31 -3.28 4.26
CA ARG A 58 6.22 -2.67 5.25
C ARG A 58 5.50 -1.70 6.19
N GLY A 59 4.56 -0.89 5.69
CA GLY A 59 3.88 0.14 6.48
C GLY A 59 2.98 -0.39 7.60
N ARG A 60 2.38 -1.58 7.41
CA ARG A 60 1.39 -2.17 8.34
C ARG A 60 1.92 -2.61 9.70
N HIS A 61 3.23 -2.81 9.85
CA HIS A 61 3.78 -3.53 11.02
C HIS A 61 4.70 -2.62 11.84
N PRO A 62 4.29 -2.08 13.00
CA PRO A 62 5.10 -1.13 13.76
C PRO A 62 6.52 -1.66 14.05
N ALA A 63 7.51 -0.77 14.03
CA ALA A 63 8.94 -1.13 14.05
C ALA A 63 9.44 -1.78 15.35
N GLY A 64 8.58 -1.95 16.36
CA GLY A 64 8.93 -2.40 17.71
C GLY A 64 8.61 -3.86 18.06
N GLU A 65 8.05 -4.68 17.15
CA GLU A 65 7.74 -6.09 17.47
C GLU A 65 8.83 -7.09 17.08
N VAL A 66 9.97 -6.61 16.57
CA VAL A 66 11.15 -7.46 16.40
C VAL A 66 11.85 -7.56 17.75
N ASN A 67 11.43 -8.59 18.49
CA ASN A 67 12.21 -9.32 19.48
C ASN A 67 12.34 -8.74 20.90
N LYS A 68 11.38 -9.12 21.76
CA LYS A 68 11.56 -9.23 23.23
C LYS A 68 11.78 -10.70 23.68
N GLN A 69 12.06 -11.61 22.75
CA GLN A 69 12.04 -13.06 22.98
C GLN A 69 13.43 -13.73 22.86
N SER A 70 14.50 -12.98 22.59
CA SER A 70 15.89 -13.47 22.55
C SER A 70 16.76 -12.91 23.67
N ALA A 71 16.12 -12.47 24.77
CA ALA A 71 16.82 -11.99 25.97
C ALA A 71 16.65 -12.93 27.17
N ASP A 72 16.21 -14.18 26.92
CA ASP A 72 16.11 -15.26 27.90
C ASP A 72 17.17 -16.33 27.61
#